data_AF-A0A067GX41-F1
#
_entry.id   AF-A0A067GX41-F1
#
_cell.length_a   1.000
_cell.length_b   1.000
_cell.length_c   1.000
_cell.angle_alpha   90.00
_cell.angle_beta   90.00
_cell.angle_gamma   90.00
#
_symmetry.space_group_name_H-M   'P 1'
#
loop_
_entity.id
_entity.type
_entity.pdbx_description
1 polymer ?
#
loop_
_entity_poly.entity_id
_entity_poly.type
_entity_poly.pdbx_seq_one_letter_code
_entity_poly.pdbx_strand_id
1 'polypeptide(L)'
;DPKTRVNLLSVPPLSFGERFEDAYEVVLILDDREQFAVQGSRSRRIIENVCSQFKIQMEVRRLPVGDGIWIARHRQTQSEYVLDFIVERKKVDDLRSSIRDNRYRDQKLRLVRCGLKKLIYLVEGDPNSSEAAESIKTACFTTEILEGFDVQRTSGLADTLRKYGYITQAITEYYKVELPEDQLKCAAVCPPFDEFLKRCQDLDKMTVSDVFAVQLMQVPQVTEEIAITVLDLYPTLLSLAHAYSILEGDVCAQEEMLWKQSNNAVSASASRNIFQLVWGK
;
A
#
# COMPACT_ATOMS: atom_id res chain seq x y z
N ASP A 1 -3.24 1.52 31.69
CA ASP A 1 -2.36 2.08 30.66
C ASP A 1 -2.65 1.37 29.34
N PRO A 2 -3.30 2.01 28.34
CA PRO A 2 -3.86 1.31 27.18
C PRO A 2 -2.91 1.26 25.97
N LYS A 3 -1.61 1.49 26.13
CA LYS A 3 -0.64 1.66 25.02
C LYS A 3 0.29 0.46 24.77
N THR A 4 -0.20 -0.75 24.92
CA THR A 4 0.48 -1.91 24.33
C THR A 4 -0.55 -2.87 23.77
N ARG A 5 -1.26 -2.44 22.72
CA ARG A 5 -1.76 -3.42 21.74
C ARG A 5 -0.53 -4.11 21.20
N VAL A 6 -0.22 -5.30 21.74
CA VAL A 6 0.72 -6.23 21.12
C VAL A 6 0.29 -6.30 19.66
N ASN A 7 1.17 -5.90 18.74
CA ASN A 7 0.86 -5.83 17.32
C ASN A 7 0.86 -7.26 16.77
N LEU A 8 -0.15 -8.02 17.21
CA LEU A 8 -0.27 -9.45 17.06
C LEU A 8 -0.63 -9.75 15.62
N LEU A 9 0.13 -10.65 15.01
CA LEU A 9 -0.11 -11.04 13.63
C LEU A 9 -1.39 -11.86 13.52
N SER A 10 -2.04 -11.72 12.38
CA SER A 10 -3.24 -12.48 12.03
C SER A 10 -2.85 -13.94 11.87
N VAL A 11 -3.72 -14.86 12.28
CA VAL A 11 -3.44 -16.30 12.24
C VAL A 11 -4.42 -16.96 11.28
N PRO A 12 -3.97 -17.88 10.40
CA PRO A 12 -4.90 -18.65 9.59
C PRO A 12 -5.75 -19.59 10.47
N PRO A 13 -6.95 -19.97 10.02
CA PRO A 13 -7.85 -20.79 10.81
C PRO A 13 -7.26 -22.19 11.07
N LEU A 14 -7.22 -22.62 12.32
CA LEU A 14 -6.75 -23.96 12.72
C LEU A 14 -7.89 -24.73 13.38
N SER A 15 -7.94 -26.04 13.14
CA SER A 15 -8.84 -26.92 13.88
C SER A 15 -8.38 -27.09 15.33
N PHE A 16 -9.29 -27.49 16.22
CA PHE A 16 -8.94 -27.69 17.63
C PHE A 16 -7.80 -28.73 17.80
N GLY A 17 -6.70 -28.31 18.45
CA GLY A 17 -5.52 -29.15 18.68
C GLY A 17 -4.62 -29.35 17.46
N GLU A 18 -4.92 -28.69 16.33
CA GLU A 18 -4.11 -28.75 15.12
C GLU A 18 -2.97 -27.74 15.18
N ARG A 19 -1.74 -28.18 14.87
CA ARG A 19 -0.56 -27.30 14.87
C ARG A 19 -0.38 -26.70 13.48
N PHE A 20 0.12 -25.47 13.43
CA PHE A 20 0.35 -24.76 12.17
C PHE A 20 1.22 -25.54 11.19
N GLU A 21 2.32 -26.16 11.66
CA GLU A 21 3.23 -26.90 10.78
C GLU A 21 2.62 -28.15 10.13
N ASP A 22 1.63 -28.75 10.81
CA ASP A 22 0.93 -29.95 10.33
C ASP A 22 -0.16 -29.57 9.31
N ALA A 23 -0.81 -28.41 9.50
CA ALA A 23 -1.91 -27.93 8.67
C ALA A 23 -1.47 -27.11 7.46
N TYR A 24 -0.44 -26.29 7.62
CA TYR A 24 -0.08 -25.24 6.67
C TYR A 24 1.38 -25.32 6.21
N GLU A 25 1.59 -24.78 5.01
CA GLU A 25 2.91 -24.40 4.52
C GLU A 25 2.94 -22.90 4.19
N VAL A 26 4.08 -22.27 4.44
CA VAL A 26 4.30 -20.87 4.08
C VAL A 26 4.87 -20.80 2.68
N VAL A 27 4.20 -20.06 1.80
CA VAL A 27 4.61 -19.85 0.42
C VAL A 27 4.82 -18.36 0.17
N LEU A 28 5.96 -18.00 -0.40
CA LEU A 28 6.22 -16.65 -0.89
C LEU A 28 5.66 -16.51 -2.31
N ILE A 29 4.73 -15.58 -2.48
CA ILE A 29 4.20 -15.19 -3.79
C ILE A 29 4.94 -13.93 -4.24
N LEU A 30 5.57 -13.98 -5.41
CA LEU A 30 6.19 -12.83 -6.08
C LEU A 30 5.28 -12.33 -7.20
N ASP A 31 5.24 -11.00 -7.38
CA ASP A 31 4.50 -10.39 -8.47
C ASP A 31 5.11 -10.73 -9.84
N ASP A 32 4.26 -10.96 -10.85
CA ASP A 32 4.69 -11.31 -12.20
C ASP A 32 5.37 -10.14 -12.97
N ARG A 33 5.23 -8.90 -12.50
CA ARG A 33 5.94 -7.74 -13.06
C ARG A 33 7.42 -7.76 -12.68
N GLU A 34 7.80 -8.48 -11.62
CA GLU A 34 9.19 -8.67 -11.25
C GLU A 34 9.89 -9.53 -12.30
N GLN A 35 10.52 -8.86 -13.26
CA GLN A 35 11.09 -9.49 -14.46
C GLN A 35 12.06 -10.63 -14.14
N PHE A 36 12.76 -10.57 -13.00
CA PHE A 36 13.67 -11.66 -12.60
C PHE A 36 12.94 -12.94 -12.21
N ALA A 37 11.68 -12.87 -11.79
CA ALA A 37 10.86 -14.00 -11.41
C ALA A 37 10.34 -14.76 -12.64
N VAL A 38 10.14 -14.05 -13.77
CA VAL A 38 9.57 -14.62 -15.01
C VAL A 38 10.65 -14.91 -16.07
N GLN A 39 11.66 -14.03 -16.21
CA GLN A 39 12.60 -14.03 -17.32
C GLN A 39 14.05 -14.25 -16.88
N GLY A 40 14.75 -15.15 -17.60
CA GLY A 40 16.18 -15.40 -17.45
C GLY A 40 16.52 -16.78 -16.88
N SER A 41 17.32 -17.55 -17.62
CA SER A 41 17.81 -18.86 -17.15
C SER A 41 18.70 -18.76 -15.90
N ARG A 42 19.39 -17.62 -15.73
CA ARG A 42 20.26 -17.36 -14.57
C ARG A 42 19.46 -17.05 -13.30
N SER A 43 18.43 -16.20 -13.35
CA SER A 43 17.61 -15.86 -12.18
C SER A 43 16.83 -17.07 -11.69
N ARG A 44 16.24 -17.86 -12.61
CA ARG A 44 15.54 -19.10 -12.26
C ARG A 44 16.44 -20.08 -11.49
N ARG A 45 17.68 -20.29 -11.92
CA ARG A 45 18.65 -21.12 -11.19
C ARG A 45 18.95 -20.58 -9.79
N ILE A 46 19.05 -19.26 -9.62
CA ILE A 46 19.27 -18.66 -8.30
C ILE A 46 18.05 -18.88 -7.40
N ILE A 47 16.84 -18.72 -7.93
CA ILE A 47 15.59 -18.99 -7.21
C ILE A 47 15.52 -20.46 -6.79
N GLU A 48 15.79 -21.40 -7.71
CA GLU A 48 15.82 -22.84 -7.43
C GLU A 48 16.86 -23.20 -6.36
N ASN A 49 18.06 -22.61 -6.44
CA ASN A 49 19.10 -22.79 -5.45
C ASN A 49 18.68 -22.26 -4.07
N VAL A 50 18.07 -21.07 -4.01
CA VAL A 50 17.57 -20.49 -2.76
C VAL A 50 16.43 -21.32 -2.19
N CYS A 51 15.45 -21.73 -3.01
CA CYS A 51 14.36 -22.59 -2.57
C CYS A 51 14.89 -23.90 -1.97
N SER A 52 15.89 -24.51 -2.62
CA SER A 52 16.52 -25.75 -2.15
C SER A 52 17.32 -25.53 -0.87
N GLN A 53 18.10 -24.46 -0.79
CA GLN A 53 18.95 -24.13 0.36
C GLN A 53 18.12 -23.82 1.61
N PHE A 54 17.07 -23.01 1.45
CA PHE A 54 16.24 -22.54 2.55
C PHE A 54 15.05 -23.47 2.84
N LYS A 55 14.79 -24.45 1.96
CA LYS A 55 13.63 -25.36 1.99
C LYS A 55 12.31 -24.59 2.01
N ILE A 56 12.19 -23.59 1.14
CA ILE A 56 11.02 -22.73 1.01
C ILE A 56 10.38 -22.89 -0.36
N GLN A 57 9.10 -22.53 -0.46
CA GLN A 57 8.37 -22.49 -1.72
C GLN A 57 8.18 -21.05 -2.18
N MET A 58 8.48 -20.81 -3.45
CA MET A 58 8.28 -19.52 -4.11
C MET A 58 7.42 -19.73 -5.35
N GLU A 59 6.39 -18.92 -5.52
CA GLU A 59 5.51 -18.93 -6.68
C GLU A 59 5.39 -17.53 -7.28
N VAL A 60 5.11 -17.46 -8.57
CA VAL A 60 4.93 -16.21 -9.28
C VAL A 60 3.48 -16.08 -9.69
N ARG A 61 2.84 -15.00 -9.26
CA ARG A 61 1.42 -14.71 -9.56
C ARG A 61 1.24 -13.20 -9.69
N ARG A 62 0.13 -12.78 -10.29
CA ARG A 62 -0.22 -11.37 -10.30
C ARG A 62 -0.72 -10.93 -8.93
N LEU A 63 -0.06 -9.94 -8.34
CA LEU A 63 -0.48 -9.28 -7.11
C LEU A 63 -1.17 -7.93 -7.42
N PRO A 64 -2.16 -7.54 -6.61
CA PRO A 64 -2.80 -6.23 -6.78
C PRO A 64 -1.92 -5.09 -6.24
N VAL A 65 -1.10 -5.38 -5.22
CA VAL A 65 -0.22 -4.43 -4.51
C VAL A 65 1.00 -5.15 -3.97
N GLY A 66 2.15 -4.46 -3.92
CA GLY A 66 3.44 -5.01 -3.52
C GLY A 66 4.09 -5.88 -4.60
N ASP A 67 5.36 -6.19 -4.38
CA ASP A 67 6.17 -7.05 -5.25
C ASP A 67 6.29 -8.48 -4.69
N GLY A 68 5.91 -8.69 -3.43
CA GLY A 68 5.74 -10.01 -2.86
C GLY A 68 4.92 -10.04 -1.58
N ILE A 69 4.27 -11.17 -1.33
CA ILE A 69 3.50 -11.44 -0.11
C ILE A 69 3.72 -12.88 0.35
N TRP A 70 3.45 -13.16 1.62
CA TRP A 70 3.45 -14.53 2.13
C TRP A 70 2.03 -15.02 2.35
N ILE A 71 1.79 -16.27 1.97
CA ILE A 71 0.53 -16.96 2.22
C ILE A 71 0.76 -18.20 3.07
N ALA A 72 -0.23 -18.56 3.88
CA ALA A 72 -0.36 -19.88 4.47
C ALA A 72 -1.29 -20.71 3.57
N ARG A 73 -0.76 -21.77 2.98
CA ARG A 73 -1.53 -22.73 2.18
C ARG A 73 -1.84 -23.97 3.01
N HIS A 74 -3.11 -24.30 3.13
CA HIS A 74 -3.54 -25.50 3.84
C HIS A 74 -3.17 -26.75 3.05
N ARG A 75 -2.48 -27.70 3.67
CA ARG A 75 -1.93 -28.90 2.99
C ARG A 75 -3.02 -29.78 2.38
N GLN A 76 -4.13 -29.98 3.09
CA GLN A 76 -5.23 -30.83 2.63
C GLN A 76 -6.21 -30.13 1.67
N THR A 77 -6.79 -29.00 2.09
CA THR A 77 -7.82 -28.29 1.31
C THR A 77 -7.26 -27.39 0.21
N GLN A 78 -5.95 -27.10 0.23
CA GLN A 78 -5.29 -26.14 -0.65
C GLN A 78 -5.85 -24.71 -0.52
N SER A 79 -6.59 -24.42 0.56
CA SER A 79 -7.07 -23.06 0.86
C SER A 79 -5.90 -22.14 1.21
N GLU A 80 -5.92 -20.91 0.70
CA GLU A 80 -4.82 -19.95 0.83
C GLU A 80 -5.27 -18.73 1.65
N TYR A 81 -4.47 -18.39 2.65
CA TYR A 81 -4.71 -17.25 3.55
C TYR A 81 -3.51 -16.31 3.51
N VAL A 82 -3.77 -15.01 3.36
CA VAL A 82 -2.70 -13.99 3.28
C VAL A 82 -2.17 -13.70 4.68
N LEU A 83 -0.86 -13.85 4.85
CA LEU A 83 -0.18 -13.47 6.08
C LEU A 83 0.05 -11.96 6.10
N ASP A 84 0.24 -11.41 7.30
CA ASP A 84 0.36 -9.95 7.53
C ASP A 84 1.65 -9.30 6.95
N PHE A 85 2.36 -9.97 6.04
CA PHE A 85 3.64 -9.52 5.50
C PHE A 85 3.54 -9.21 4.01
N ILE A 86 4.04 -8.05 3.62
CA ILE A 86 4.16 -7.60 2.24
C ILE A 86 5.52 -6.95 2.03
N VAL A 87 6.10 -7.14 0.85
CA VAL A 87 7.33 -6.50 0.45
C VAL A 87 7.14 -5.68 -0.82
N GLU A 88 7.62 -4.44 -0.79
CA GLU A 88 7.85 -3.61 -1.97
C GLU A 88 9.35 -3.54 -2.20
N ARG A 89 9.80 -4.00 -3.35
CA ARG A 89 11.20 -3.99 -3.75
C ARG A 89 11.46 -2.77 -4.62
N LYS A 90 12.48 -1.99 -4.27
CA LYS A 90 12.90 -0.83 -5.02
C LYS A 90 14.39 -0.88 -5.31
N LYS A 91 14.77 -0.92 -6.59
CA LYS A 91 16.17 -0.68 -6.95
C LYS A 91 16.53 0.77 -6.66
N VAL A 92 17.77 1.04 -6.30
CA VAL A 92 18.27 2.39 -6.04
C VAL A 92 17.98 3.35 -7.21
N ASP A 93 18.14 2.91 -8.45
CA ASP A 93 17.85 3.72 -9.64
C ASP A 93 16.36 4.03 -9.83
N ASP A 94 15.50 3.05 -9.56
CA ASP A 94 14.04 3.20 -9.61
C ASP A 94 13.53 4.08 -8.47
N LEU A 95 14.14 3.95 -7.28
CA LEU A 95 13.84 4.78 -6.12
C LEU A 95 14.16 6.24 -6.41
N ARG A 96 15.36 6.51 -6.95
CA ARG A 96 15.77 7.86 -7.39
C ARG A 96 14.74 8.49 -8.31
N SER A 97 14.26 7.72 -9.29
CA SER A 97 13.29 8.19 -10.27
C SER A 97 11.93 8.45 -9.63
N SER A 98 11.49 7.53 -8.74
CA SER A 98 10.22 7.66 -8.05
C SER A 98 10.15 8.78 -7.02
N ILE A 99 11.27 9.16 -6.38
CA ILE A 99 11.28 10.29 -5.44
C ILE A 99 10.97 11.61 -6.16
N ARG A 100 11.28 11.70 -7.46
CA ARG A 100 11.04 12.89 -8.28
C ARG A 100 9.62 12.96 -8.84
N ASP A 101 8.86 11.86 -8.80
CA ASP A 101 7.49 11.79 -9.27
C ASP A 101 6.50 11.51 -8.11
N ASN A 102 5.20 11.60 -8.37
CA ASN A 102 4.18 11.31 -7.36
C ASN A 102 4.06 9.80 -7.05
N ARG A 103 4.70 8.92 -7.84
CA ARG A 103 4.56 7.47 -7.74
C ARG A 103 5.07 6.95 -6.40
N TYR A 104 6.12 7.56 -5.86
CA TYR A 104 6.66 7.15 -4.56
C TYR A 104 5.64 7.28 -3.42
N ARG A 105 4.81 8.33 -3.43
CA ARG A 105 3.76 8.51 -2.43
C ARG A 105 2.58 7.56 -2.67
N ASP A 106 2.12 7.48 -3.92
CA ASP A 106 0.96 6.66 -4.29
C ASP A 106 1.20 5.16 -4.02
N GLN A 107 2.40 4.66 -4.33
CA GLN A 107 2.77 3.27 -4.06
C GLN A 107 2.70 2.95 -2.57
N LYS A 108 3.27 3.80 -1.72
CA LYS A 108 3.27 3.60 -0.27
C LYS A 108 1.88 3.73 0.32
N LEU A 109 1.07 4.66 -0.19
CA LEU A 109 -0.32 4.79 0.22
C LEU A 109 -1.12 3.50 -0.06
N ARG A 110 -0.92 2.88 -1.23
CA ARG A 110 -1.55 1.58 -1.56
C ARG A 110 -1.09 0.47 -0.61
N LEU A 111 0.20 0.41 -0.26
CA LEU A 111 0.74 -0.55 0.71
C LEU A 111 0.12 -0.35 2.11
N VAL A 112 -0.01 0.88 2.59
CA VAL A 112 -0.64 1.17 3.88
C VAL A 112 -2.13 0.80 3.86
N ARG A 113 -2.83 1.06 2.76
CA ARG A 113 -4.28 0.81 2.65
C ARG A 113 -4.63 -0.67 2.45
N CYS A 114 -3.70 -1.52 1.97
CA CYS A 114 -3.99 -2.93 1.70
C CYS A 114 -4.38 -3.73 2.97
N GLY A 115 -4.03 -3.23 4.15
CA GLY A 115 -4.47 -3.78 5.43
C GLY A 115 -3.54 -4.82 6.05
N LEU A 116 -2.39 -5.10 5.44
CA LEU A 116 -1.34 -5.95 6.01
C LEU A 116 -0.51 -5.15 7.03
N LYS A 117 -0.08 -5.81 8.11
CA LYS A 117 0.52 -5.12 9.28
C LYS A 117 2.03 -4.90 9.16
N LYS A 118 2.73 -5.76 8.42
CA LYS A 118 4.20 -5.75 8.29
C LYS A 118 4.57 -5.38 6.86
N LEU A 119 4.79 -4.08 6.67
CA LEU A 119 5.18 -3.48 5.40
C LEU A 119 6.71 -3.48 5.32
N ILE A 120 7.29 -4.28 4.42
CA ILE A 120 8.73 -4.38 4.21
C ILE A 120 9.08 -3.56 2.97
N TYR A 121 10.02 -2.62 3.09
CA TYR A 121 10.53 -1.84 1.98
C TYR A 121 11.97 -2.28 1.67
N LEU A 122 12.15 -3.09 0.64
CA LEU A 122 13.44 -3.68 0.29
C LEU A 122 14.16 -2.84 -0.76
N VAL A 123 15.23 -2.15 -0.35
CA VAL A 123 16.06 -1.33 -1.23
C VAL A 123 17.22 -2.17 -1.76
N GLU A 124 17.27 -2.37 -3.07
CA GLU A 124 18.29 -3.16 -3.77
C GLU A 124 19.32 -2.28 -4.48
N GLY A 125 20.60 -2.53 -4.20
CA GLY A 125 21.74 -1.81 -4.76
C GLY A 125 22.45 -0.92 -3.71
N ASP A 126 23.56 -0.31 -4.11
CA ASP A 126 24.30 0.63 -3.27
C ASP A 126 23.79 2.07 -3.47
N PRO A 127 23.22 2.73 -2.45
CA PRO A 127 22.80 4.12 -2.56
C PRO A 127 23.96 5.08 -2.83
N ASN A 128 25.19 4.74 -2.41
CA ASN A 128 26.35 5.62 -2.52
C ASN A 128 26.91 5.67 -3.95
N SER A 129 26.54 4.74 -4.82
CA SER A 129 26.90 4.78 -6.24
C SER A 129 26.06 5.79 -7.03
N SER A 130 24.99 6.33 -6.41
CA SER A 130 24.08 7.29 -7.02
C SER A 130 24.41 8.73 -6.59
N GLU A 131 24.36 9.67 -7.53
CA GLU A 131 24.47 11.11 -7.24
C GLU A 131 23.35 11.61 -6.30
N ALA A 132 22.24 10.87 -6.19
CA ALA A 132 21.11 11.18 -5.31
C ALA A 132 21.18 10.44 -3.95
N ALA A 133 22.37 10.01 -3.51
CA ALA A 133 22.55 9.21 -2.30
C ALA A 133 21.88 9.80 -1.05
N GLU A 134 21.99 11.12 -0.85
CA GLU A 134 21.38 11.81 0.28
C GLU A 134 19.85 11.73 0.24
N SER A 135 19.24 12.05 -0.90
CA SER A 135 17.78 11.97 -1.08
C SER A 135 17.25 10.55 -0.88
N ILE A 136 18.00 9.54 -1.35
CA ILE A 136 17.65 8.13 -1.17
C ILE A 136 17.73 7.73 0.30
N LYS A 137 18.79 8.13 1.00
CA LYS A 137 18.94 7.87 2.44
C LYS A 137 17.81 8.54 3.23
N THR A 138 17.51 9.81 2.96
CA THR A 138 16.39 10.52 3.58
C THR A 138 15.07 9.83 3.31
N ALA A 139 14.81 9.42 2.06
CA ALA A 139 13.59 8.68 1.71
C ALA A 139 13.47 7.35 2.49
N CYS A 140 14.56 6.61 2.64
CA CYS A 140 14.61 5.40 3.47
C CYS A 140 14.25 5.73 4.93
N PHE A 141 14.90 6.75 5.51
CA PHE A 141 14.67 7.13 6.90
C PHE A 141 13.23 7.61 7.14
N THR A 142 12.67 8.39 6.23
CA THR A 142 11.26 8.81 6.28
C THR A 142 10.33 7.59 6.25
N THR A 143 10.59 6.63 5.37
CA THR A 143 9.78 5.41 5.22
C THR A 143 9.84 4.53 6.47
N GLU A 144 11.01 4.43 7.10
CA GLU A 144 11.19 3.66 8.33
C GLU A 144 10.56 4.36 9.56
N ILE A 145 10.94 5.62 9.80
CA ILE A 145 10.65 6.31 11.06
C ILE A 145 9.27 6.97 11.07
N LEU A 146 8.89 7.62 9.97
CA LEU A 146 7.63 8.37 9.92
C LEU A 146 6.46 7.49 9.47
N GLU A 147 6.73 6.52 8.60
CA GLU A 147 5.67 5.71 7.98
C GLU A 147 5.61 4.28 8.55
N GLY A 148 6.60 3.86 9.34
CA GLY A 148 6.56 2.61 10.10
C GLY A 148 6.83 1.35 9.27
N PHE A 149 7.46 1.48 8.09
CA PHE A 149 7.89 0.34 7.28
C PHE A 149 9.19 -0.27 7.84
N ASP A 150 9.38 -1.57 7.63
CA ASP A 150 10.67 -2.24 7.85
C ASP A 150 11.55 -2.07 6.60
N VAL A 151 12.50 -1.15 6.66
CA VAL A 151 13.39 -0.85 5.53
C VAL A 151 14.61 -1.78 5.54
N GLN A 152 14.68 -2.68 4.56
CA GLN A 152 15.77 -3.63 4.42
C GLN A 152 16.64 -3.30 3.20
N ARG A 153 17.97 -3.41 3.34
CA ARG A 153 18.91 -3.12 2.25
C ARG A 153 19.57 -4.40 1.75
N THR A 154 19.75 -4.51 0.45
CA THR A 154 20.38 -5.65 -0.21
C THR A 154 21.31 -5.16 -1.30
N SER A 155 22.41 -5.87 -1.54
CA SER A 155 23.43 -5.46 -2.51
C SER A 155 23.05 -5.73 -3.97
N GLY A 156 22.12 -6.65 -4.21
CA GLY A 156 21.67 -7.06 -5.54
C GLY A 156 20.76 -8.27 -5.49
N LEU A 157 20.27 -8.72 -6.64
CA LEU A 157 19.25 -9.77 -6.74
C LEU A 157 19.55 -11.06 -5.95
N ALA A 158 20.78 -11.58 -6.00
CA ALA A 158 21.11 -12.80 -5.26
C ALA A 158 20.99 -12.63 -3.74
N ASP A 159 21.32 -11.43 -3.25
CA ASP A 159 21.19 -11.07 -1.85
C ASP A 159 19.73 -10.83 -1.46
N THR A 160 18.95 -10.19 -2.34
CA THR A 160 17.49 -10.07 -2.24
C THR A 160 16.80 -11.41 -2.09
N LEU A 161 17.09 -12.36 -2.98
CA LEU A 161 16.49 -13.70 -2.93
C LEU A 161 16.90 -14.44 -1.64
N ARG A 162 18.16 -14.31 -1.20
CA ARG A 162 18.60 -14.86 0.08
C ARG A 162 17.84 -14.23 1.25
N LYS A 163 17.59 -12.92 1.20
CA LYS A 163 16.81 -12.19 2.20
C LYS A 163 15.37 -12.69 2.27
N TYR A 164 14.73 -12.94 1.13
CA TYR A 164 13.43 -13.61 1.08
C TYR A 164 13.47 -15.00 1.71
N GLY A 165 14.55 -15.77 1.48
CA GLY A 165 14.81 -17.03 2.18
C GLY A 165 14.76 -16.90 3.70
N TYR A 166 15.55 -15.98 4.27
CA TYR A 166 15.58 -15.73 5.71
C TYR A 166 14.25 -15.24 6.27
N ILE A 167 13.56 -14.32 5.58
CA ILE A 167 12.26 -13.80 6.02
C ILE A 167 11.24 -14.93 6.04
N THR A 168 11.20 -15.76 5.00
CA THR A 168 10.25 -16.89 4.91
C THR A 168 10.47 -17.89 6.04
N GLN A 169 11.73 -18.20 6.37
CA GLN A 169 12.05 -19.05 7.52
C GLN A 169 11.62 -18.41 8.83
N ALA A 170 11.92 -17.13 9.04
CA ALA A 170 11.52 -16.42 10.27
C ALA A 170 9.99 -16.38 10.44
N ILE A 171 9.25 -16.16 9.36
CA ILE A 171 7.78 -16.21 9.35
C ILE A 171 7.31 -17.63 9.70
N THR A 172 7.89 -18.65 9.08
CA THR A 172 7.53 -20.05 9.35
C THR A 172 7.76 -20.42 10.82
N GLU A 173 8.92 -20.05 11.38
CA GLU A 173 9.23 -20.28 12.79
C GLU A 173 8.31 -19.49 13.72
N TYR A 174 7.93 -18.26 13.36
CA TYR A 174 6.97 -17.48 14.16
C TYR A 174 5.63 -18.20 14.32
N TYR A 175 5.07 -18.74 13.23
CA TYR A 175 3.77 -19.42 13.27
C TYR A 175 3.84 -20.86 13.83
N LYS A 176 5.03 -21.45 13.92
CA LYS A 176 5.23 -22.74 14.61
C LYS A 176 5.11 -22.63 16.12
N VAL A 177 5.49 -21.49 16.70
CA VAL A 177 5.42 -21.28 18.15
C VAL A 177 3.96 -21.20 18.57
N GLU A 178 3.54 -22.08 19.46
CA GLU A 178 2.18 -22.05 20.03
C GLU A 178 1.96 -20.72 20.75
N LEU A 179 1.01 -19.93 20.24
CA LEU A 179 0.58 -18.72 20.91
C LEU A 179 -0.24 -19.11 22.14
N PRO A 180 -0.03 -18.44 23.30
CA PRO A 180 -0.90 -18.62 24.46
C PRO A 180 -2.37 -18.41 24.09
N GLU A 181 -3.30 -19.21 24.64
CA GLU A 181 -4.73 -19.16 24.30
C GLU A 181 -5.34 -17.75 24.39
N ASP A 182 -4.88 -16.94 25.34
CA ASP A 182 -5.33 -15.56 25.54
C ASP A 182 -4.94 -14.62 24.39
N GLN A 183 -3.79 -14.87 23.75
CA GLN A 183 -3.34 -14.12 22.57
C GLN A 183 -4.09 -14.58 21.33
N LEU A 184 -4.33 -15.89 21.17
CA LEU A 184 -5.05 -16.44 20.01
C LEU A 184 -6.47 -15.90 19.91
N LYS A 185 -7.18 -15.72 21.04
CA LYS A 185 -8.50 -15.09 21.09
C LYS A 185 -8.50 -13.62 20.62
N CYS A 186 -7.36 -12.93 20.75
CA CYS A 186 -7.20 -11.54 20.36
C CYS A 186 -6.64 -11.37 18.94
N ALA A 187 -6.10 -12.44 18.34
CA ALA A 187 -5.55 -12.40 17.00
C ALA A 187 -6.67 -12.30 15.96
N ALA A 188 -6.47 -11.44 14.96
CA ALA A 188 -7.35 -11.43 13.80
C ALA A 188 -7.15 -12.71 12.97
N VAL A 189 -8.16 -13.12 12.22
CA VAL A 189 -8.03 -14.23 11.26
C VAL A 189 -7.41 -13.70 9.97
N CYS A 190 -6.45 -14.44 9.41
CA CYS A 190 -5.90 -14.12 8.09
C CYS A 190 -7.02 -14.12 7.03
N PRO A 191 -7.09 -13.10 6.16
CA PRO A 191 -8.07 -13.09 5.08
C PRO A 191 -7.72 -14.18 4.04
N PRO A 192 -8.72 -14.86 3.46
CA PRO A 192 -8.52 -15.67 2.25
C PRO A 192 -7.90 -14.84 1.13
N PHE A 193 -7.10 -15.48 0.27
CA PHE A 193 -6.44 -14.80 -0.84
C PHE A 193 -7.39 -14.02 -1.74
N ASP A 194 -8.53 -14.62 -2.12
CA ASP A 194 -9.54 -13.97 -2.97
C ASP A 194 -10.19 -12.75 -2.31
N GLU A 195 -10.36 -12.77 -0.99
CA GLU A 195 -10.89 -11.63 -0.24
C GLU A 195 -9.88 -10.48 -0.22
N PHE A 196 -8.59 -10.79 -0.03
CA PHE A 196 -7.52 -9.81 -0.14
C PHE A 196 -7.47 -9.17 -1.53
N LEU A 197 -7.58 -9.99 -2.59
CA LEU A 197 -7.64 -9.48 -3.97
C LEU A 197 -8.80 -8.51 -4.17
N LYS A 198 -10.01 -8.92 -3.75
CA LYS A 198 -11.22 -8.11 -3.87
C LYS A 198 -11.09 -6.80 -3.11
N ARG A 199 -10.57 -6.84 -1.88
CA ARG A 199 -10.32 -5.65 -1.06
C ARG A 199 -9.37 -4.68 -1.76
N CYS A 200 -8.27 -5.18 -2.34
CA CYS A 200 -7.33 -4.31 -3.06
C CYS A 200 -7.94 -3.70 -4.33
N GLN A 201 -8.75 -4.47 -5.07
CA GLN A 201 -9.49 -3.95 -6.22
C GLN A 201 -10.48 -2.85 -5.82
N ASP A 202 -11.18 -3.03 -4.69
CA ASP A 202 -12.10 -2.02 -4.17
C ASP A 202 -11.37 -0.74 -3.73
N LEU A 203 -10.13 -0.84 -3.25
CA LEU A 203 -9.28 0.32 -2.90
C LEU A 203 -8.76 1.07 -4.14
N ASP A 204 -8.60 0.38 -5.27
CA ASP A 204 -8.17 0.98 -6.54
C ASP A 204 -9.36 1.59 -7.31
N LYS A 205 -10.61 1.41 -6.86
CA LYS A 205 -11.78 2.07 -7.45
C LYS A 205 -11.77 3.55 -7.10
N MET A 206 -11.31 4.37 -8.03
CA MET A 206 -11.46 5.81 -7.94
C MET A 206 -12.93 6.19 -8.06
N THR A 207 -13.48 6.86 -7.06
CA THR A 207 -14.85 7.39 -7.12
C THR A 207 -14.88 8.69 -7.90
N VAL A 208 -16.07 9.10 -8.39
CA VAL A 208 -16.26 10.43 -9.01
C VAL A 208 -15.87 11.55 -8.04
N SER A 209 -16.09 11.34 -6.75
CA SER A 209 -15.70 12.24 -5.67
C SER A 209 -14.17 12.37 -5.57
N ASP A 210 -13.44 11.25 -5.64
CA ASP A 210 -11.96 11.27 -5.61
C ASP A 210 -11.39 12.01 -6.82
N VAL A 211 -11.94 11.76 -8.02
CA VAL A 211 -11.55 12.50 -9.24
C VAL A 211 -11.82 13.99 -9.05
N PHE A 212 -12.99 14.34 -8.51
CA PHE A 212 -13.36 15.73 -8.32
C PHE A 212 -12.48 16.43 -7.27
N ALA A 213 -12.11 15.77 -6.18
CA ALA A 213 -11.17 16.29 -5.19
C ALA A 213 -9.80 16.60 -5.82
N VAL A 214 -9.28 15.68 -6.66
CA VAL A 214 -8.03 15.88 -7.39
C VAL A 214 -8.13 17.06 -8.36
N GLN A 215 -9.26 17.21 -9.06
CA GLN A 215 -9.53 18.35 -9.94
C GLN A 215 -9.57 19.68 -9.17
N LEU A 216 -10.24 19.72 -8.02
CA LEU A 216 -10.31 20.92 -7.17
C LEU A 216 -8.92 21.33 -6.68
N MET A 217 -8.07 20.37 -6.28
CA MET A 217 -6.70 20.67 -5.85
C MET A 217 -5.78 21.18 -6.97
N GLN A 218 -6.20 21.11 -8.25
CA GLN A 218 -5.48 21.80 -9.34
C GLN A 218 -5.79 23.31 -9.40
N VAL A 219 -6.82 23.77 -8.68
CA VAL A 219 -7.18 25.18 -8.61
C VAL A 219 -6.20 25.92 -7.68
N PRO A 220 -5.64 27.07 -8.10
CA PRO A 220 -4.79 27.87 -7.22
C PRO A 220 -5.48 28.21 -5.90
N GLN A 221 -4.77 27.99 -4.79
CA GLN A 221 -5.24 28.25 -3.41
C GLN A 221 -6.29 27.26 -2.89
N VAL A 222 -6.51 26.13 -3.54
CA VAL A 222 -7.33 25.04 -3.02
C VAL A 222 -6.43 23.97 -2.40
N THR A 223 -6.45 23.89 -1.07
CA THR A 223 -5.77 22.83 -0.31
C THR A 223 -6.63 21.58 -0.21
N GLU A 224 -6.08 20.49 0.34
CA GLU A 224 -6.83 19.27 0.63
C GLU A 224 -8.02 19.54 1.56
N GLU A 225 -7.84 20.35 2.62
CA GLU A 225 -8.95 20.65 3.53
C GLU A 225 -10.07 21.45 2.85
N ILE A 226 -9.71 22.37 1.95
CA ILE A 226 -10.69 23.13 1.16
C ILE A 226 -11.42 22.19 0.19
N ALA A 227 -10.70 21.29 -0.50
CA ALA A 227 -11.32 20.32 -1.40
C ALA A 227 -12.32 19.42 -0.64
N ILE A 228 -11.95 18.89 0.53
CA ILE A 228 -12.85 18.09 1.38
C ILE A 228 -14.09 18.90 1.77
N THR A 229 -13.91 20.15 2.20
CA THR A 229 -15.02 21.04 2.58
C THR A 229 -16.00 21.27 1.41
N VAL A 230 -15.48 21.42 0.19
CA VAL A 230 -16.31 21.56 -1.02
C VAL A 230 -17.03 20.26 -1.35
N LEU A 231 -16.36 19.11 -1.23
CA LEU A 231 -16.94 17.79 -1.44
C LEU A 231 -18.09 17.49 -0.46
N ASP A 232 -17.97 17.90 0.80
CA ASP A 232 -19.01 17.72 1.82
C ASP A 232 -20.30 18.46 1.46
N LEU A 233 -20.19 19.59 0.75
CA LEU A 233 -21.34 20.35 0.24
C LEU A 233 -21.82 19.81 -1.12
N TYR A 234 -20.88 19.48 -2.00
CA TYR A 234 -21.10 19.11 -3.39
C TYR A 234 -20.22 17.92 -3.78
N PRO A 235 -20.69 16.67 -3.60
CA PRO A 235 -19.86 15.48 -3.78
C PRO A 235 -19.36 15.25 -5.21
N THR A 236 -19.90 15.96 -6.20
CA THR A 236 -19.52 15.82 -7.61
C THR A 236 -19.45 17.17 -8.31
N LEU A 237 -18.65 17.25 -9.37
CA LEU A 237 -18.60 18.40 -10.26
C LEU A 237 -20.00 18.77 -10.79
N LEU A 238 -20.83 17.76 -11.11
CA LEU A 238 -22.20 17.98 -11.57
C LEU A 238 -23.08 18.64 -10.50
N SER A 239 -23.00 18.20 -9.25
CA SER A 239 -23.75 18.83 -8.15
C SER A 239 -23.31 20.28 -7.91
N LEU A 240 -22.02 20.58 -8.04
CA LEU A 240 -21.51 21.94 -7.91
C LEU A 240 -21.96 22.83 -9.09
N ALA A 241 -21.87 22.31 -10.31
CA ALA A 241 -22.33 22.98 -11.53
C ALA A 241 -23.82 23.31 -11.47
N HIS A 242 -24.64 22.37 -10.99
CA HIS A 242 -26.07 22.62 -10.75
C HIS A 242 -26.30 23.74 -9.73
N ALA A 243 -25.55 23.78 -8.62
CA ALA A 243 -25.66 24.86 -7.65
C ALA A 243 -25.32 26.23 -8.25
N TYR A 244 -24.28 26.31 -9.08
CA TYR A 244 -23.97 27.55 -9.81
C TYR A 244 -25.05 27.94 -10.81
N SER A 245 -25.68 26.98 -11.50
CA SER A 245 -26.74 27.26 -12.48
C SER A 245 -27.99 27.91 -11.83
N ILE A 246 -28.27 27.60 -10.56
CA ILE A 246 -29.39 28.21 -9.83
C ILE A 246 -29.16 29.71 -9.61
N LEU A 247 -27.90 30.13 -9.56
CA LEU A 247 -27.47 31.52 -9.38
C LEU A 247 -27.11 32.21 -10.70
N GLU A 248 -27.51 31.63 -11.83
CA GLU A 248 -27.17 32.17 -13.16
C GLU A 248 -27.69 33.60 -13.33
N GLY A 249 -26.82 34.49 -13.79
CA GLY A 249 -27.10 35.93 -13.95
C GLY A 249 -26.57 36.81 -12.81
N ASP A 250 -26.18 36.24 -11.66
CA ASP A 250 -25.51 36.95 -10.56
C ASP A 250 -24.11 36.38 -10.32
N VAL A 251 -23.13 36.92 -11.06
CA VAL A 251 -21.73 36.48 -10.99
C VAL A 251 -21.14 36.68 -9.60
N CYS A 252 -21.48 37.77 -8.90
CA CYS A 252 -20.99 38.02 -7.55
C CYS A 252 -21.50 36.95 -6.57
N ALA A 253 -22.78 36.57 -6.66
CA ALA A 253 -23.34 35.50 -5.84
C ALA A 253 -22.71 34.13 -6.15
N GLN A 254 -22.41 33.84 -7.41
CA GLN A 254 -21.72 32.62 -7.81
C GLN A 254 -20.28 32.57 -7.29
N GLU A 255 -19.51 33.65 -7.43
CA GLU A 255 -18.12 33.73 -6.94
C GLU A 255 -18.04 33.57 -5.41
N GLU A 256 -19.02 34.07 -4.67
CA GLU A 256 -19.05 34.02 -3.20
C GLU A 256 -19.76 32.79 -2.62
N MET A 257 -20.37 31.94 -3.46
CA MET A 257 -21.26 30.85 -3.03
C MET A 257 -20.58 29.90 -2.04
N LEU A 258 -19.41 29.35 -2.41
CA LEU A 258 -18.71 28.37 -1.57
C LEU A 258 -18.15 29.02 -0.30
N TRP A 259 -17.69 30.26 -0.37
CA TRP A 259 -17.25 31.01 0.81
C TRP A 259 -18.37 31.19 1.84
N LYS A 260 -19.56 31.60 1.40
CA LYS A 260 -20.73 31.79 2.27
C LYS A 260 -21.26 30.47 2.84
N GLN A 261 -21.38 29.44 2.01
CA GLN A 261 -21.99 28.17 2.41
C GLN A 261 -21.06 27.31 3.28
N SER A 262 -19.76 27.51 3.20
CA SER A 262 -18.77 26.82 4.04
C SER A 262 -18.46 27.52 5.37
N ASN A 263 -19.22 28.56 5.75
CA ASN A 263 -18.95 29.38 6.94
C ASN A 263 -17.50 29.91 7.00
N ASN A 264 -16.97 30.39 5.87
CA ASN A 264 -15.60 30.88 5.69
C ASN A 264 -14.48 29.80 5.71
N ALA A 265 -14.81 28.52 5.72
CA ALA A 265 -13.80 27.45 5.62
C ALA A 265 -13.15 27.40 4.23
N VAL A 266 -13.92 27.67 3.16
CA VAL A 266 -13.39 27.95 1.83
C VAL A 266 -13.10 29.45 1.75
N SER A 267 -11.86 29.86 1.44
CA SER A 267 -11.53 31.28 1.32
C SER A 267 -12.28 31.93 0.14
N ALA A 268 -12.52 33.25 0.22
CA ALA A 268 -13.17 33.98 -0.87
C ALA A 268 -12.40 33.87 -2.21
N SER A 269 -11.07 33.86 -2.15
CA SER A 269 -10.23 33.64 -3.33
C SER A 269 -10.35 32.23 -3.90
N ALA A 270 -10.38 31.20 -3.05
CA ALA A 270 -10.61 29.81 -3.48
C ALA A 270 -12.01 29.65 -4.10
N SER A 271 -13.04 30.20 -3.46
CA SER A 271 -14.43 30.18 -3.97
C SER A 271 -14.53 30.76 -5.38
N ARG A 272 -13.92 31.93 -5.60
CA ARG A 272 -13.87 32.57 -6.92
C ARG A 272 -13.08 31.75 -7.95
N ASN A 273 -11.90 31.24 -7.58
CA ASN A 273 -11.08 30.46 -8.50
C ASN A 273 -11.75 29.14 -8.91
N ILE A 274 -12.47 28.49 -7.97
CA ILE A 274 -13.25 27.29 -8.26
C ILE A 274 -14.40 27.62 -9.22
N PHE A 275 -15.14 28.70 -8.97
CA PHE A 275 -16.19 29.17 -9.89
C PHE A 275 -15.62 29.41 -11.30
N GLN A 276 -14.47 30.10 -11.41
CA GLN A 276 -13.83 30.37 -12.70
C GLN A 276 -13.43 29.09 -13.44
N LEU A 277 -12.98 28.05 -12.74
CA LEU A 277 -12.66 26.76 -13.36
C LEU A 277 -13.92 26.01 -13.85
N VAL A 278 -14.99 26.02 -13.04
CA VAL A 278 -16.18 25.18 -13.27
C VAL A 278 -17.20 25.83 -14.20
N TRP A 279 -17.31 27.16 -14.14
CA TRP A 279 -18.38 27.93 -14.78
C TRP A 279 -17.89 29.20 -15.48
N GLY A 280 -16.66 29.65 -15.19
CA GLY A 280 -16.02 30.76 -15.88
C GLY A 280 -15.69 30.40 -17.33
N LYS A 281 -15.85 31.37 -18.23
CA LYS A 281 -15.34 31.30 -19.60
C LYS A 281 -13.90 31.78 -19.66
#